data_AF-A0A812ZCE9-F1
#
_entry.id   AF-A0A812ZCE9-F1
#
_cell.length_a   1.000
_cell.length_b   1.000
_cell.length_c   1.000
_cell.angle_alpha   90.00
_cell.angle_beta   90.00
_cell.angle_gamma   90.00
#
_symmetry.space_group_name_H-M   'P 1'
#
loop_
_entity.id
_entity.type
_entity.pdbx_description
1 polymer ?
#
loop_
_entity_poly.entity_id
_entity_poly.type
_entity_poly.pdbx_seq_one_letter_code
_entity_poly.pdbx_strand_id
1 'polypeptide(L)'
;MQIWLDIMKHHGEGKYHGNERSQFLVVEDDCEFAPDFSDELVEARLAEVPDDWQLVFLGGVDAMGLQPLLQISPGVRRVYNGSRETTAYVINVEGVREALRVCFPLCWQLDTMLTLNSRLCDPPLWVSEDMMLSYTVRPMSYILWPPLAVQNKRDFRTDVQKDEHPEFLRSNSYNVAPSIIDAPLPATSALLAFDEFDAEVLERTYALVGSWDDWAAFHPLHFSGLGREALVAEVDIPPGAPVEFQVVRDNDWNQ
;
A
#
# COMPACT_ATOMS: atom_id res chain seq x y z
N MET A 1 14.03 6.56 -1.39
CA MET A 1 13.38 7.84 -1.04
C MET A 1 14.08 9.10 -1.57
N GLN A 2 15.38 9.09 -1.95
CA GLN A 2 16.06 10.30 -2.43
C GLN A 2 15.39 10.96 -3.65
N ILE A 3 14.94 10.16 -4.63
CA ILE A 3 14.20 10.64 -5.81
C ILE A 3 12.98 11.48 -5.40
N TRP A 4 12.23 11.03 -4.39
CA TRP A 4 11.07 11.76 -3.87
C TRP A 4 11.44 13.09 -3.21
N LEU A 5 12.54 13.11 -2.46
CA LEU A 5 13.07 14.35 -1.88
C LEU A 5 13.51 15.34 -2.96
N ASP A 6 14.11 14.85 -4.05
CA ASP A 6 14.52 15.68 -5.17
C ASP A 6 13.31 16.25 -5.92
N ILE A 7 12.27 15.43 -6.18
CA ILE A 7 11.01 15.91 -6.75
C ILE A 7 10.41 17.01 -5.85
N MET A 8 10.30 16.79 -4.53
CA MET A 8 9.78 17.80 -3.60
C MET A 8 10.61 19.08 -3.58
N LYS A 9 11.94 18.97 -3.66
CA LYS A 9 12.85 20.12 -3.67
C LYS A 9 12.67 20.98 -4.92
N HIS A 10 12.38 20.37 -6.06
CA HIS A 10 12.26 21.05 -7.35
C HIS A 10 10.83 21.44 -7.72
N HIS A 11 9.82 20.75 -7.20
CA HIS A 11 8.43 20.85 -7.64
C HIS A 11 7.41 20.94 -6.49
N GLY A 12 7.80 20.75 -5.23
CA GLY A 12 6.92 20.94 -4.09
C GLY A 12 6.68 22.43 -3.76
N GLU A 13 5.72 22.70 -2.87
CA GLU A 13 5.43 24.07 -2.41
C GLU A 13 6.66 24.72 -1.76
N GLY A 14 7.28 25.69 -2.47
CA GLY A 14 8.54 26.32 -2.12
C GLY A 14 9.03 27.31 -3.18
N LYS A 15 10.36 27.57 -3.24
CA LYS A 15 10.99 28.55 -4.18
C LYS A 15 10.64 28.34 -5.66
N TYR A 16 10.14 27.16 -6.00
CA TYR A 16 9.65 26.77 -7.31
C TYR A 16 8.17 26.46 -7.16
N HIS A 17 7.28 27.35 -7.63
CA HIS A 17 5.84 27.10 -7.63
C HIS A 17 5.53 25.94 -8.59
N GLY A 18 5.58 24.71 -8.11
CA GLY A 18 5.26 23.54 -8.92
C GLY A 18 3.76 23.31 -9.05
N ASN A 19 3.37 22.63 -10.12
CA ASN A 19 2.02 22.11 -10.29
C ASN A 19 1.93 20.77 -9.54
N GLU A 20 1.01 20.64 -8.58
CA GLU A 20 0.78 19.40 -7.84
C GLU A 20 0.52 18.18 -8.74
N ARG A 21 0.01 18.43 -9.96
CA ARG A 21 -0.28 17.41 -10.97
C ARG A 21 0.88 17.13 -11.93
N SER A 22 2.06 17.73 -11.74
CA SER A 22 3.26 17.33 -12.50
C SER A 22 3.58 15.86 -12.22
N GLN A 23 3.79 15.10 -13.29
CA GLN A 23 3.93 13.64 -13.25
C GLN A 23 5.38 13.23 -13.53
N PHE A 24 5.83 12.18 -12.86
CA PHE A 24 7.19 11.65 -12.98
C PHE A 24 7.11 10.15 -13.19
N LEU A 25 7.73 9.65 -14.25
CA LEU A 25 8.01 8.24 -14.44
C LEU A 25 9.29 7.90 -13.67
N VAL A 26 9.19 7.00 -12.70
CA VAL A 26 10.32 6.47 -11.93
C VAL A 26 10.52 5.02 -12.32
N VAL A 27 11.76 4.65 -12.60
CA VAL A 27 12.15 3.33 -13.10
C VAL A 27 13.43 2.89 -12.38
N GLU A 28 13.43 1.67 -11.87
CA GLU A 28 14.61 1.00 -11.32
C GLU A 28 15.49 0.43 -12.46
N ASP A 29 16.78 0.21 -12.19
CA ASP A 29 17.74 -0.24 -13.20
C ASP A 29 17.53 -1.69 -13.63
N ASP A 30 16.78 -2.46 -12.86
CA ASP A 30 16.38 -3.84 -13.15
C ASP A 30 14.98 -3.94 -13.79
N CYS A 31 14.44 -2.86 -14.34
CA CYS A 31 13.16 -2.87 -15.05
C CYS A 31 13.25 -3.48 -16.45
N GLU A 32 12.34 -4.40 -16.77
CA GLU A 32 12.06 -4.90 -18.13
C GLU A 32 10.67 -4.45 -18.57
N PHE A 33 10.60 -3.74 -19.70
CA PHE A 33 9.34 -3.23 -20.24
C PHE A 33 8.65 -4.23 -21.16
N ALA A 34 7.34 -4.08 -21.29
CA ALA A 34 6.58 -4.77 -22.32
C ALA A 34 7.16 -4.50 -23.72
N PRO A 35 7.14 -5.46 -24.66
CA PRO A 35 7.74 -5.29 -25.99
C PRO A 35 7.18 -4.12 -26.81
N ASP A 36 5.93 -3.73 -26.52
CA ASP A 36 5.19 -2.64 -27.14
C ASP A 36 5.13 -1.38 -26.25
N PHE A 37 5.99 -1.29 -25.22
CA PHE A 37 6.05 -0.14 -24.34
C PHE A 37 6.36 1.14 -25.13
N SER A 38 5.46 2.11 -25.04
CA SER A 38 5.60 3.44 -25.64
C SER A 38 4.90 4.49 -24.77
N ASP A 39 5.25 5.75 -25.00
CA ASP A 39 4.60 6.89 -24.33
C ASP A 39 3.09 6.87 -24.59
N GLU A 40 2.67 6.60 -25.83
CA GLU A 40 1.25 6.52 -26.19
C GLU A 40 0.52 5.39 -25.46
N LEU A 41 1.18 4.24 -25.25
CA LEU A 41 0.61 3.14 -24.47
C LEU A 41 0.46 3.55 -23.01
N VAL A 42 1.48 4.17 -22.40
CA VAL A 42 1.40 4.63 -21.00
C VAL A 42 0.29 5.67 -20.83
N GLU A 43 0.21 6.66 -21.72
CA GLU A 43 -0.84 7.69 -21.71
C GLU A 43 -2.24 7.07 -21.86
N ALA A 44 -2.43 6.16 -22.81
CA ALA A 44 -3.70 5.47 -23.01
C ALA A 44 -4.13 4.66 -21.78
N ARG A 45 -3.17 4.04 -21.08
CA ARG A 45 -3.46 3.24 -19.88
C ARG A 45 -3.70 4.11 -18.65
N LEU A 46 -3.01 5.25 -18.53
CA LEU A 46 -3.26 6.25 -17.49
C LEU A 46 -4.61 6.94 -17.64
N ALA A 47 -5.12 7.11 -18.87
CA ALA A 47 -6.43 7.69 -19.13
C ALA A 47 -7.60 6.84 -18.56
N GLU A 48 -7.37 5.56 -18.30
CA GLU A 48 -8.34 4.65 -17.67
C GLU A 48 -8.29 4.68 -16.13
N VAL A 49 -7.28 5.36 -15.55
CA VAL A 49 -7.10 5.46 -14.11
C VAL A 49 -7.93 6.63 -13.57
N PRO A 50 -8.66 6.46 -12.45
CA PRO A 50 -9.43 7.55 -11.83
C PRO A 50 -8.60 8.80 -11.53
N ASP A 51 -9.18 9.99 -11.75
CA ASP A 51 -8.50 11.30 -11.59
C ASP A 51 -7.95 11.59 -10.17
N ASP A 52 -8.33 10.80 -9.17
CA ASP A 52 -7.83 10.89 -7.79
C ASP A 52 -6.47 10.20 -7.59
N TRP A 53 -5.89 9.61 -8.64
CA TRP A 53 -4.62 8.92 -8.54
C TRP A 53 -3.48 9.84 -8.13
N GLN A 54 -2.62 9.31 -7.27
CA GLN A 54 -1.40 9.95 -6.79
C GLN A 54 -0.15 9.12 -7.18
N LEU A 55 -0.31 7.80 -7.24
CA LEU A 55 0.72 6.84 -7.62
C LEU A 55 0.11 5.72 -8.49
N VAL A 56 0.73 5.41 -9.62
CA VAL A 56 0.32 4.32 -10.51
C VAL A 56 1.51 3.42 -10.78
N PHE A 57 1.46 2.17 -10.32
CA PHE A 57 2.46 1.19 -10.67
C PHE A 57 2.23 0.67 -12.10
N LEU A 58 3.30 0.59 -12.87
CA LEU A 58 3.27 0.06 -14.24
C LEU A 58 3.22 -1.47 -14.29
N GLY A 59 3.19 -2.12 -13.14
CA GLY A 59 3.01 -3.55 -12.96
C GLY A 59 2.95 -3.86 -11.47
N GLY A 60 3.11 -5.13 -11.11
CA GLY A 60 3.35 -5.48 -9.72
C GLY A 60 3.02 -6.91 -9.37
N VAL A 61 3.47 -7.30 -8.18
CA VAL A 61 3.26 -8.65 -7.66
C VAL A 61 2.08 -8.66 -6.69
N ASP A 62 1.17 -9.59 -6.93
CA ASP A 62 0.01 -9.87 -6.08
C ASP A 62 0.36 -10.97 -5.09
N ALA A 63 0.94 -10.59 -3.94
CA ALA A 63 1.47 -11.54 -2.96
C ALA A 63 0.37 -12.35 -2.25
N MET A 64 -0.87 -11.86 -2.19
CA MET A 64 -2.00 -12.54 -1.54
C MET A 64 -3.09 -13.04 -2.51
N GLY A 65 -2.95 -12.80 -3.82
CA GLY A 65 -3.92 -13.27 -4.83
C GLY A 65 -5.25 -12.51 -4.82
N LEU A 66 -5.33 -11.33 -4.21
CA LEU A 66 -6.57 -10.58 -4.02
C LEU A 66 -6.77 -9.47 -5.05
N GLN A 67 -5.76 -9.16 -5.87
CA GLN A 67 -5.80 -8.04 -6.80
C GLN A 67 -6.94 -8.12 -7.84
N PRO A 68 -7.37 -9.30 -8.33
CA PRO A 68 -8.54 -9.39 -9.22
C PRO A 68 -9.84 -8.88 -8.58
N LEU A 69 -9.99 -9.00 -7.25
CA LEU A 69 -11.16 -8.52 -6.52
C LEU A 69 -11.17 -6.99 -6.36
N LEU A 70 -10.03 -6.34 -6.64
CA LEU A 70 -9.80 -4.91 -6.52
C LEU A 70 -9.78 -4.20 -7.88
N GLN A 71 -10.27 -4.86 -8.93
CA GLN A 71 -10.41 -4.27 -10.25
C GLN A 71 -11.57 -3.27 -10.29
N ILE A 72 -11.28 -2.05 -10.73
CA ILE A 72 -12.28 -0.96 -10.79
C ILE A 72 -12.66 -0.58 -12.23
N SER A 73 -11.79 -0.87 -13.19
CA SER A 73 -12.05 -0.74 -14.63
C SER A 73 -11.21 -1.77 -15.38
N PRO A 74 -11.48 -2.05 -16.67
CA PRO A 74 -10.66 -2.94 -17.48
C PRO A 74 -9.18 -2.55 -17.43
N GLY A 75 -8.41 -3.38 -16.74
CA GLY A 75 -6.98 -3.21 -16.61
C GLY A 75 -6.51 -2.16 -15.59
N VAL A 76 -7.38 -1.64 -14.72
CA VAL A 76 -6.94 -0.83 -13.58
C VAL A 76 -7.41 -1.50 -12.30
N ARG A 77 -6.46 -1.74 -11.40
CA ARG A 77 -6.70 -2.38 -10.10
C ARG A 77 -6.23 -1.45 -8.99
N ARG A 78 -6.90 -1.49 -7.85
CA ARG A 78 -6.43 -0.79 -6.64
C ARG A 78 -5.26 -1.53 -6.02
N VAL A 79 -4.33 -0.75 -5.45
CA VAL A 79 -3.23 -1.27 -4.63
C VAL A 79 -3.77 -1.66 -3.26
N TYR A 80 -3.22 -2.70 -2.65
CA TYR A 80 -3.54 -3.13 -1.29
C TYR A 80 -2.28 -3.64 -0.56
N ASN A 81 -2.40 -4.00 0.72
CA ASN A 81 -1.26 -4.45 1.54
C ASN A 81 -0.52 -5.69 0.97
N GLY A 82 -1.14 -6.50 0.12
CA GLY A 82 -0.46 -7.61 -0.58
C GLY A 82 0.18 -7.21 -1.91
N SER A 83 0.07 -5.94 -2.33
CA SER A 83 0.73 -5.44 -3.54
C SER A 83 2.21 -5.16 -3.23
N ARG A 84 3.10 -5.72 -4.03
CA ARG A 84 4.56 -5.53 -3.92
C ARG A 84 5.10 -5.07 -5.25
N GLU A 85 5.38 -3.77 -5.39
CA GLU A 85 6.11 -3.26 -6.54
C GLU A 85 6.71 -1.88 -6.30
N THR A 86 7.92 -1.66 -6.82
CA THR A 86 8.60 -0.35 -6.94
C THR A 86 9.47 -0.24 -8.20
N THR A 87 9.54 -1.30 -9.02
CA THR A 87 10.35 -1.41 -10.25
C THR A 87 10.06 -0.27 -11.22
N ALA A 88 8.78 0.03 -11.47
CA ALA A 88 8.40 1.15 -12.31
C ALA A 88 7.01 1.70 -11.95
N TYR A 89 6.91 3.02 -11.85
CA TYR A 89 5.67 3.69 -11.49
C TYR A 89 5.65 5.15 -11.97
N VAL A 90 4.44 5.67 -12.14
CA VAL A 90 4.17 7.09 -12.36
C VAL A 90 3.67 7.68 -11.05
N ILE A 91 4.26 8.80 -10.61
CA ILE A 91 3.88 9.50 -9.39
C ILE A 91 3.74 10.99 -9.68
N ASN A 92 2.76 11.65 -9.06
CA ASN A 92 2.65 13.11 -9.12
C ASN A 92 3.20 13.77 -7.84
N VAL A 93 3.37 15.10 -7.84
CA VAL A 93 3.94 15.83 -6.69
C VAL A 93 3.11 15.60 -5.42
N GLU A 94 1.78 15.54 -5.55
CA GLU A 94 0.88 15.20 -4.45
C GLU A 94 1.19 13.81 -3.87
N GLY A 95 1.33 12.81 -4.74
CA GLY A 95 1.70 11.46 -4.37
C GLY A 95 3.08 11.34 -3.77
N VAL A 96 4.05 12.13 -4.21
CA VAL A 96 5.39 12.18 -3.60
C VAL A 96 5.30 12.69 -2.16
N ARG A 97 4.51 13.73 -1.90
CA ARG A 97 4.27 14.24 -0.55
C ARG A 97 3.65 13.18 0.36
N GLU A 98 2.60 12.51 -0.12
CA GLU A 98 1.92 11.47 0.64
C GLU A 98 2.79 10.23 0.85
N ALA A 99 3.58 9.82 -0.16
CA ALA A 99 4.55 8.75 -0.04
C ALA A 99 5.62 9.05 1.02
N LEU A 100 6.18 10.27 1.03
CA LEU A 100 7.12 10.69 2.08
C LEU A 100 6.47 10.71 3.45
N ARG A 101 5.20 11.13 3.55
CA ARG A 101 4.46 11.18 4.81
C ARG A 101 4.28 9.81 5.45
N VAL A 102 3.99 8.79 4.64
CA VAL A 102 3.75 7.43 5.15
C VAL A 102 5.02 6.60 5.27
N CYS A 103 6.08 6.92 4.52
CA CYS A 103 7.34 6.19 4.54
C CYS A 103 8.43 6.82 5.43
N PHE A 104 8.20 7.99 6.03
CA PHE A 104 9.18 8.64 6.90
C PHE A 104 8.76 8.62 8.38
N PRO A 105 9.64 8.18 9.31
CA PRO A 105 10.92 7.52 9.05
C PRO A 105 10.72 6.13 8.43
N LEU A 106 11.70 5.67 7.63
CA LEU A 106 11.62 4.37 6.98
C LEU A 106 11.88 3.26 7.99
N CYS A 107 10.80 2.62 8.45
CA CYS A 107 10.83 1.57 9.47
C CYS A 107 10.72 0.15 8.87
N TRP A 108 10.38 0.02 7.59
CA TRP A 108 10.26 -1.25 6.88
C TRP A 108 10.60 -1.09 5.39
N GLN A 109 10.47 -2.18 4.62
CA GLN A 109 10.54 -2.14 3.16
C GLN A 109 9.54 -1.13 2.58
N LEU A 110 9.97 -0.40 1.56
CA LEU A 110 9.27 0.77 1.02
C LEU A 110 7.87 0.43 0.48
N ASP A 111 7.77 -0.65 -0.29
CA ASP A 111 6.53 -1.16 -0.87
C ASP A 111 5.50 -1.56 0.18
N THR A 112 5.96 -2.11 1.30
CA THR A 112 5.11 -2.45 2.44
C THR A 112 4.61 -1.17 3.11
N MET A 113 5.50 -0.22 3.42
CA MET A 113 5.08 1.04 4.07
C MET A 113 4.10 1.85 3.21
N LEU A 114 4.26 1.84 1.89
CA LEU A 114 3.31 2.48 0.97
C LEU A 114 1.90 1.90 1.08
N THR A 115 1.75 0.61 1.44
CA THR A 115 0.49 -0.13 1.36
C THR A 115 -0.18 -0.42 2.70
N LEU A 116 0.46 -0.05 3.83
CA LEU A 116 -0.09 -0.19 5.18
C LEU A 116 -1.20 0.85 5.50
N ASN A 117 -1.45 1.78 4.59
CA ASN A 117 -2.42 2.87 4.78
C ASN A 117 -3.68 2.56 3.97
N SER A 118 -4.58 1.75 4.52
CA SER A 118 -5.71 1.22 3.78
C SER A 118 -7.08 1.64 4.31
N ARG A 119 -8.07 1.61 3.42
CA ARG A 119 -9.49 1.72 3.71
C ARG A 119 -10.17 0.41 3.35
N LEU A 120 -11.09 -0.05 4.20
CA LEU A 120 -11.94 -1.21 3.91
C LEU A 120 -12.81 -0.93 2.68
N CYS A 121 -12.94 -1.93 1.83
CA CYS A 121 -13.99 -1.99 0.83
C CYS A 121 -15.30 -2.35 1.52
N ASP A 122 -16.41 -1.78 1.06
CA ASP A 122 -17.70 -2.40 1.34
C ASP A 122 -17.67 -3.82 0.75
N PRO A 123 -17.97 -4.86 1.53
CA PRO A 123 -17.91 -6.22 1.03
C PRO A 123 -18.92 -6.37 -0.12
N PRO A 124 -18.49 -6.83 -1.31
CA PRO A 124 -19.42 -7.23 -2.34
C PRO A 124 -20.36 -8.31 -1.76
N LEU A 125 -21.64 -8.33 -2.19
CA LEU A 125 -22.65 -9.27 -1.66
C LEU A 125 -22.25 -10.76 -1.75
N TRP A 126 -21.22 -11.09 -2.53
CA TRP A 126 -20.71 -12.44 -2.77
C TRP A 126 -19.37 -12.74 -2.08
N VAL A 127 -18.87 -11.83 -1.24
CA VAL A 127 -17.67 -12.02 -0.41
C VAL A 127 -18.12 -12.22 1.03
N SER A 128 -17.56 -13.20 1.75
CA SER A 128 -17.89 -13.43 3.16
C SER A 128 -17.59 -12.18 3.99
N GLU A 129 -18.44 -11.85 4.96
CA GLU A 129 -18.21 -10.75 5.91
C GLU A 129 -16.83 -10.84 6.60
N ASP A 130 -16.29 -12.05 6.76
CA ASP A 130 -14.96 -12.31 7.34
C ASP A 130 -13.78 -11.91 6.42
N MET A 131 -14.03 -11.66 5.13
CA MET A 131 -12.99 -11.30 4.16
C MET A 131 -12.94 -9.78 4.00
N MET A 132 -12.14 -9.16 4.86
CA MET A 132 -11.92 -7.71 4.88
C MET A 132 -11.00 -7.28 3.73
N LEU A 133 -11.59 -7.02 2.57
CA LEU A 133 -10.87 -6.43 1.45
C LEU A 133 -10.57 -4.96 1.75
N SER A 134 -9.34 -4.51 1.51
CA SER A 134 -8.95 -3.12 1.68
C SER A 134 -8.06 -2.65 0.54
N TYR A 135 -7.97 -1.34 0.36
CA TYR A 135 -7.10 -0.72 -0.63
C TYR A 135 -6.36 0.47 -0.06
N THR A 136 -5.19 0.75 -0.63
CA THR A 136 -4.29 1.82 -0.23
C THR A 136 -4.90 3.17 -0.58
N VAL A 137 -4.97 4.08 0.39
CA VAL A 137 -5.55 5.42 0.23
C VAL A 137 -4.50 6.53 0.33
N ARG A 138 -3.28 6.22 0.74
CA ARG A 138 -2.22 7.22 0.93
C ARG A 138 -0.82 6.64 0.62
N PRO A 139 -0.22 7.02 -0.52
CA PRO A 139 -0.86 7.74 -1.63
C PRO A 139 -2.03 6.94 -2.24
N MET A 140 -3.02 7.61 -2.81
CA MET A 140 -4.08 6.94 -3.59
C MET A 140 -3.44 6.25 -4.79
N SER A 141 -3.46 4.91 -4.77
CA SER A 141 -2.58 4.12 -5.63
C SER A 141 -3.31 3.07 -6.46
N TYR A 142 -2.87 2.94 -7.71
CA TYR A 142 -3.40 2.00 -8.69
C TYR A 142 -2.30 1.17 -9.35
N ILE A 143 -2.67 0.03 -9.92
CA ILE A 143 -1.78 -0.87 -10.67
C ILE A 143 -2.39 -1.09 -12.05
N LEU A 144 -1.57 -0.93 -13.09
CA LEU A 144 -1.94 -1.27 -14.45
C LEU A 144 -1.87 -2.79 -14.67
N TRP A 145 -2.90 -3.31 -15.33
CA TRP A 145 -3.01 -4.72 -15.69
C TRP A 145 -3.50 -4.90 -17.14
N PRO A 146 -2.87 -5.70 -18.01
CA PRO A 146 -1.60 -6.40 -17.81
C PRO A 146 -0.44 -5.45 -17.47
N PRO A 147 0.65 -5.95 -16.86
CA PRO A 147 1.81 -5.11 -16.52
C PRO A 147 2.50 -4.60 -17.79
N LEU A 148 2.89 -3.33 -17.75
CA LEU A 148 3.74 -2.65 -18.74
C LEU A 148 5.23 -2.74 -18.38
N ALA A 149 5.54 -3.04 -17.13
CA ALA A 149 6.89 -3.21 -16.61
C ALA A 149 6.93 -4.34 -15.59
N VAL A 150 8.00 -5.12 -15.61
CA VAL A 150 8.30 -6.19 -14.66
C VAL A 150 9.76 -6.10 -14.22
N GLN A 151 10.08 -6.73 -13.09
CA GLN A 151 11.47 -6.83 -12.63
C GLN A 151 12.25 -7.89 -13.41
N ASN A 152 13.42 -7.56 -13.93
CA ASN A 152 14.38 -8.49 -14.54
C ASN A 152 15.08 -9.32 -13.45
N LYS A 153 14.40 -10.37 -13.02
CA LYS A 153 14.90 -11.33 -12.02
C LYS A 153 16.09 -12.16 -12.52
N ARG A 154 16.28 -12.27 -13.83
CA ARG A 154 17.30 -13.13 -14.42
C ARG A 154 18.69 -12.56 -14.21
N ASP A 155 18.84 -11.27 -14.50
CA ASP A 155 20.13 -10.59 -14.51
C ASP A 155 20.41 -9.85 -13.20
N PHE A 156 19.36 -9.45 -12.45
CA PHE A 156 19.45 -8.75 -11.17
C PHE A 156 18.90 -9.61 -10.03
N ARG A 157 19.67 -10.61 -9.62
CA ARG A 157 19.27 -11.50 -8.53
C ARG A 157 19.50 -10.84 -7.17
N THR A 158 18.43 -10.66 -6.41
CA THR A 158 18.47 -10.26 -5.00
C THR A 158 18.05 -11.44 -4.09
N ASP A 159 18.38 -11.35 -2.79
CA ASP A 159 17.95 -12.32 -1.78
C ASP A 159 16.44 -12.23 -1.47
N VAL A 160 15.80 -11.14 -1.88
CA VAL A 160 14.34 -10.90 -1.82
C VAL A 160 13.86 -10.66 -3.23
N GLN A 161 13.73 -11.74 -4.01
CA GLN A 161 13.07 -11.67 -5.31
C GLN A 161 11.57 -11.81 -5.11
N LYS A 162 10.80 -10.93 -5.77
CA LYS A 162 9.34 -10.98 -5.79
C LYS A 162 8.93 -12.17 -6.67
N ASP A 163 9.06 -13.40 -6.19
CA ASP A 163 8.58 -14.57 -6.94
C ASP A 163 7.13 -14.34 -7.36
N GLU A 164 6.83 -14.62 -8.63
CA GLU A 164 5.44 -14.58 -9.09
C GLU A 164 4.66 -15.63 -8.32
N HIS A 165 3.48 -15.22 -7.86
CA HIS A 165 2.43 -16.07 -7.31
C HIS A 165 3.00 -17.27 -6.57
N PRO A 166 3.21 -17.19 -5.24
CA PRO A 166 3.23 -18.43 -4.52
C PRO A 166 1.96 -19.19 -4.97
N GLU A 167 2.10 -20.42 -5.49
CA GLU A 167 0.98 -21.36 -5.68
C GLU A 167 0.33 -21.72 -4.32
N PHE A 168 0.49 -20.85 -3.33
CA PHE A 168 -0.11 -20.88 -2.04
C PHE A 168 -1.59 -20.53 -2.22
N LEU A 169 -2.35 -21.63 -2.12
CA LEU A 169 -3.69 -21.75 -1.56
C LEU A 169 -4.81 -22.02 -2.58
N ARG A 170 -4.59 -23.00 -3.48
CA ARG A 170 -5.65 -23.99 -3.79
C ARG A 170 -5.93 -24.95 -2.63
N SER A 171 -5.16 -24.88 -1.54
CA SER A 171 -5.38 -25.67 -0.34
C SER A 171 -5.51 -24.75 0.88
N ASN A 172 -6.77 -24.54 1.27
CA ASN A 172 -7.24 -23.97 2.54
C ASN A 172 -7.34 -22.44 2.62
N SER A 173 -8.58 -22.01 2.89
CA SER A 173 -9.07 -20.64 3.15
C SER A 173 -8.89 -19.64 2.00
N TYR A 174 -9.71 -19.75 0.96
CA TYR A 174 -10.75 -18.79 0.57
C TYR A 174 -11.46 -19.42 -0.64
N ASN A 175 -12.70 -19.90 -0.46
CA ASN A 175 -13.51 -20.42 -1.57
C ASN A 175 -13.99 -19.25 -2.44
N VAL A 176 -13.09 -18.65 -3.22
CA VAL A 176 -13.48 -17.68 -4.26
C VAL A 176 -13.95 -18.50 -5.46
N ALA A 177 -15.26 -18.57 -5.64
CA ALA A 177 -15.86 -19.28 -6.77
C ALA A 177 -15.38 -18.65 -8.10
N PRO A 178 -15.13 -19.45 -9.16
CA PRO A 178 -14.70 -18.96 -10.48
C PRO A 178 -15.65 -17.90 -11.10
N SER A 179 -16.87 -17.78 -10.59
CA SER A 179 -17.89 -16.83 -11.05
C SER A 179 -17.67 -15.37 -10.62
N ILE A 180 -16.66 -15.07 -9.81
CA ILE A 180 -16.37 -13.70 -9.33
C ILE A 180 -15.64 -12.85 -10.39
N ILE A 181 -15.06 -13.49 -11.41
CA ILE A 181 -14.36 -12.82 -12.52
C ILE A 181 -15.34 -12.04 -13.42
N ASP A 182 -16.64 -12.39 -13.41
CA ASP A 182 -17.67 -11.84 -14.30
C ASP A 182 -18.70 -10.93 -13.59
N ALA A 183 -18.45 -10.51 -12.35
CA ALA A 183 -19.42 -9.71 -11.60
C ALA A 183 -19.48 -8.24 -12.10
N PRO A 184 -20.69 -7.64 -12.23
CA PRO A 184 -20.82 -6.28 -12.73
C PRO A 184 -20.24 -5.24 -11.76
N LEU A 185 -19.53 -4.25 -12.32
CA LEU A 185 -18.87 -3.16 -11.60
C LEU A 185 -19.90 -2.29 -10.82
N PRO A 186 -19.57 -1.81 -9.61
CA PRO A 186 -20.41 -0.85 -8.89
C PRO A 186 -20.43 0.51 -9.60
N ALA A 187 -21.58 1.19 -9.55
CA ALA A 187 -21.78 2.48 -10.21
C ALA A 187 -20.94 3.61 -9.60
N THR A 188 -20.36 4.45 -10.45
CA THR A 188 -19.39 5.52 -10.18
C THR A 188 -19.92 6.68 -9.32
N SER A 189 -21.19 6.67 -8.89
CA SER A 189 -21.85 7.81 -8.24
C SER A 189 -21.68 7.88 -6.72
N ALA A 190 -20.90 7.00 -6.09
CA ALA A 190 -20.66 7.01 -4.64
C ALA A 190 -19.31 7.62 -4.21
N LEU A 191 -18.47 8.11 -5.15
CA LEU A 191 -17.10 8.58 -4.87
C LEU A 191 -16.98 10.04 -4.40
N LEU A 192 -18.08 10.74 -4.19
CA LEU A 192 -18.06 12.15 -3.78
C LEU A 192 -18.80 12.35 -2.47
N ALA A 193 -18.29 11.77 -1.39
CA ALA A 193 -18.64 12.26 -0.07
C ALA A 193 -17.62 11.88 1.03
N PHE A 194 -17.23 12.93 1.76
CA PHE A 194 -16.81 12.94 3.17
C PHE A 194 -15.30 12.96 3.49
N ASP A 195 -14.84 14.19 3.75
CA ASP A 195 -14.11 14.53 4.96
C ASP A 195 -14.95 14.14 6.20
N GLU A 196 -14.47 13.19 7.00
CA GLU A 196 -14.60 13.14 8.46
C GLU A 196 -13.93 11.84 8.96
N PHE A 197 -12.89 11.98 9.79
CA PHE A 197 -12.31 10.85 10.52
C PHE A 197 -13.36 10.30 11.50
N ASP A 198 -13.73 9.03 11.37
CA ASP A 198 -14.69 8.37 12.26
C ASP A 198 -14.25 8.45 13.72
N ALA A 199 -15.14 8.97 14.57
CA ALA A 199 -14.94 9.10 16.02
C ALA A 199 -14.61 7.76 16.71
N GLU A 200 -15.03 6.64 16.11
CA GLU A 200 -14.80 5.28 16.60
C GLU A 200 -13.32 4.83 16.47
N VAL A 201 -12.56 5.40 15.52
CA VAL A 201 -11.11 5.15 15.39
C VAL A 201 -10.34 5.89 16.49
N LEU A 202 -10.87 7.00 16.99
CA LEU A 202 -10.25 7.81 18.05
C LEU A 202 -10.41 7.22 19.45
N GLU A 203 -11.29 6.24 19.65
CA GLU A 203 -11.54 5.60 20.95
C GLU A 203 -10.72 4.32 21.17
N ARG A 204 -10.06 3.80 20.13
CA ARG A 204 -9.25 2.57 20.23
C ARG A 204 -7.98 2.79 21.05
N THR A 205 -7.64 1.78 21.84
CA THR A 205 -6.42 1.77 22.65
C THR A 205 -5.43 0.76 22.08
N TYR A 206 -4.14 1.02 22.24
CA TYR A 206 -3.07 0.12 21.80
C TYR A 206 -2.07 -0.06 22.93
N ALA A 207 -1.51 -1.26 23.07
CA ALA A 207 -0.44 -1.56 24.02
C ALA A 207 0.67 -2.41 23.36
N LEU A 208 1.89 -2.33 23.89
CA LEU A 208 3.00 -3.21 23.58
C LEU A 208 3.06 -4.32 24.62
N VAL A 209 3.34 -5.53 24.17
CA VAL A 209 3.67 -6.69 25.01
C VAL A 209 4.91 -7.34 24.43
N GLY A 210 5.75 -7.95 25.27
CA GLY A 210 6.93 -8.59 24.73
C GLY A 210 7.74 -9.40 25.73
N SER A 211 8.75 -10.05 25.18
CA SER A 211 9.65 -10.96 25.89
C SER A 211 10.50 -10.31 26.99
N TRP A 212 10.60 -8.97 27.05
CA TRP A 212 11.39 -8.25 28.07
C TRP A 212 10.86 -8.43 29.50
N ASP A 213 9.57 -8.71 29.65
CA ASP A 213 8.91 -9.00 30.93
C ASP A 213 8.18 -10.35 30.93
N ASP A 214 8.59 -11.27 30.04
CA ASP A 214 7.94 -12.57 29.83
C ASP A 214 6.45 -12.44 29.46
N TRP A 215 6.14 -11.44 28.63
CA TRP A 215 4.78 -11.15 28.14
C TRP A 215 3.79 -10.82 29.26
N ALA A 216 4.29 -10.37 30.42
CA ALA A 216 3.49 -10.24 31.64
C ALA A 216 2.69 -8.93 31.72
N ALA A 217 3.12 -7.88 31.01
CA ALA A 217 2.49 -6.57 31.10
C ALA A 217 2.17 -5.95 29.74
N PHE A 218 1.05 -5.23 29.71
CA PHE A 218 0.66 -4.35 28.62
C PHE A 218 1.25 -2.96 28.87
N HIS A 219 2.04 -2.48 27.94
CA HIS A 219 2.67 -1.15 27.96
C HIS A 219 1.87 -0.23 27.05
N PRO A 220 0.98 0.64 27.58
CA PRO A 220 0.05 1.41 26.76
C PRO A 220 0.78 2.39 25.84
N LEU A 221 0.45 2.35 24.55
CA LEU A 221 0.94 3.35 23.62
C LEU A 221 0.13 4.63 23.80
N HIS A 222 0.83 5.75 23.80
CA HIS A 222 0.24 7.08 23.87
C HIS A 222 0.69 7.92 22.68
N PHE A 223 -0.14 8.88 22.28
CA PHE A 223 0.23 9.77 21.18
C PHE A 223 1.41 10.65 21.58
N SER A 224 2.43 10.69 20.73
CA SER A 224 3.54 11.63 20.85
C SER A 224 3.31 12.85 19.95
N GLY A 225 3.57 14.03 20.49
CA GLY A 225 3.46 15.31 19.79
C GLY A 225 2.05 15.92 19.73
N LEU A 226 2.00 17.21 19.36
CA LEU A 226 0.76 17.99 19.28
C LEU A 226 -0.18 17.53 18.15
N GLY A 227 0.33 16.76 17.18
CA GLY A 227 -0.39 16.32 15.99
C GLY A 227 -0.91 14.88 16.00
N ARG A 228 -0.74 14.11 17.09
CA ARG A 228 -1.11 12.67 17.16
C ARG A 228 -0.53 11.83 16.02
N GLU A 229 0.68 12.15 15.58
CA GLU A 229 1.30 11.58 14.37
C GLU A 229 1.90 10.19 14.61
N ALA A 230 2.16 9.83 15.87
CA ALA A 230 2.71 8.54 16.26
C ALA A 230 2.21 8.09 17.64
N LEU A 231 2.04 6.78 17.81
CA LEU A 231 1.81 6.11 19.09
C LEU A 231 3.15 5.56 19.62
N VAL A 232 3.48 5.87 20.87
CA VAL A 232 4.79 5.58 21.47
C VAL A 232 4.59 4.90 22.83
N ALA A 233 5.46 3.95 23.15
CA ALA A 233 5.64 3.39 24.48
C ALA A 233 7.13 3.07 24.69
N GLU A 234 7.61 3.26 25.91
CA GLU A 234 9.00 3.01 26.30
C GLU A 234 9.04 1.79 27.21
N VAL A 235 9.95 0.85 26.92
CA VAL A 235 10.12 -0.40 27.68
C VAL A 235 11.60 -0.67 27.94
N ASP A 236 11.89 -1.20 29.13
CA ASP A 236 13.25 -1.56 29.52
C ASP A 236 13.62 -2.93 28.96
N ILE A 237 14.62 -2.97 28.07
CA ILE A 237 15.09 -4.22 27.45
C ILE A 237 16.38 -4.71 28.12
N PRO A 238 16.41 -5.93 28.67
CA PRO A 238 17.63 -6.53 29.19
C PRO A 238 18.68 -6.73 28.08
N PRO A 239 19.97 -6.46 28.34
CA PRO A 239 21.01 -6.64 27.35
C PRO A 239 21.27 -8.13 27.04
N GLY A 240 21.46 -8.47 25.77
CA GLY A 240 22.08 -9.74 25.35
C GLY A 240 21.16 -10.82 24.77
N ALA A 241 19.89 -10.50 24.46
CA ALA A 241 19.00 -11.43 23.76
C ALA A 241 18.18 -10.72 22.66
N PRO A 242 17.78 -11.44 21.59
CA PRO A 242 16.75 -10.96 20.67
C PRO A 242 15.43 -10.78 21.44
N VAL A 243 14.72 -9.69 21.14
CA VAL A 243 13.45 -9.35 21.76
C VAL A 243 12.33 -9.60 20.76
N GLU A 244 11.34 -10.38 21.20
CA GLU A 244 10.06 -10.50 20.53
C GLU A 244 9.03 -9.59 21.20
N PHE A 245 8.12 -9.04 20.39
CA PHE A 245 7.05 -8.17 20.85
C PHE A 245 5.83 -8.24 19.93
N GLN A 246 4.68 -7.82 20.45
CA GLN A 246 3.43 -7.67 19.71
C GLN A 246 2.77 -6.34 20.11
N VAL A 247 2.10 -5.71 19.15
CA VAL A 247 1.16 -4.60 19.43
C VAL A 247 -0.24 -5.19 19.53
N VAL A 248 -0.92 -4.92 20.63
CA VAL A 248 -2.27 -5.39 20.92
C VAL A 248 -3.22 -4.20 20.99
N ARG A 249 -4.30 -4.25 20.22
CA ARG A 249 -5.41 -3.30 20.29
C ARG A 249 -6.40 -3.70 21.41
N ASP A 250 -6.91 -2.73 22.16
CA ASP A 250 -7.93 -2.94 23.21
C ASP A 250 -7.60 -4.07 24.21
N ASN A 251 -6.30 -4.27 24.48
CA ASN A 251 -5.75 -5.32 25.34
C ASN A 251 -6.18 -6.76 25.01
N ASP A 252 -6.52 -7.05 23.75
CA ASP A 252 -6.87 -8.40 23.29
C ASP A 252 -5.68 -9.11 22.65
N TRP A 253 -5.40 -10.34 23.07
CA TRP A 253 -4.29 -11.14 22.54
C TRP A 253 -4.61 -11.85 21.21
N ASN A 254 -5.89 -12.04 20.90
CA ASN A 254 -6.35 -12.95 19.83
C ASN A 254 -6.89 -12.22 18.59
N GLN A 255 -6.47 -10.98 18.40
CA GLN A 255 -7.03 -10.07 17.40
C GLN A 255 -6.63 -10.37 15.97
#